data_AF-A0A943SL83-F1
#
_entry.id   AF-A0A943SL83-F1
#
_cell.length_a   1.000
_cell.length_b   1.000
_cell.length_c   1.000
_cell.angle_alpha   90.00
_cell.angle_beta   90.00
_cell.angle_gamma   90.00
#
_symmetry.space_group_name_H-M   'P 1'
#
loop_
_entity.id
_entity.type
_entity.pdbx_description
1 polymer ?
#
loop_
_entity_poly.entity_id
_entity_poly.type
_entity_poly.pdbx_seq_one_letter_code
_entity_poly.pdbx_strand_id
1 'polypeptide(L)'
;MVHEVKAGLATRQSFSKIKEVLEVPDLIEIQKDSYERFLREGLKEVLSDISPITDYSETLVLEFVDYRILETPKYDVEECKERDVNYAAPLKVSVRLINKETGEVNVQEVFMGDFPLMTERGTFIINGAERVIVSQLVRSPGVYFDTAKDKTGKDLFSSTVIPNRGAWLEFETDSNDIMWVRADRTRKLPATVLVRAMGLGSDEEIRAFFGEDEVLEATFRKDTAASQEDGLLEIYRRLRPGEPPTVESASQLVQSLFFDPKRYDLARVGRYKFNKKLSLAHRIAGQTAAENIINAETGEALVMAGESISPEMARQIQNAGINCVKLAMGEETVTVIGNHFVDAAAYLPFDPLLAELNEQVYYPALKEILEENLGEEELKARLISAHNTLIPKHIMVEDMFATFSYMLGLRFGLGETDDIDHLGNRRVRSVGELLQNQLRVGLSRLERVVRERM
;
A
#
# COMPACT_ATOMS: atom_id res chain seq x y z
N MET A 1 47.84 -8.50 20.08
CA MET A 1 49.13 -8.98 19.55
C MET A 1 49.12 -8.71 18.07
N VAL A 2 50.26 -8.34 17.48
CA VAL A 2 50.36 -8.22 16.02
C VAL A 2 50.19 -9.62 15.44
N HIS A 3 49.35 -9.75 14.43
CA HIS A 3 49.10 -11.02 13.76
C HIS A 3 49.00 -10.81 12.26
N GLU A 4 49.30 -11.86 11.51
CA GLU A 4 49.28 -11.83 10.06
C GLU A 4 47.85 -12.04 9.52
N VAL A 5 47.46 -11.20 8.56
CA VAL A 5 46.19 -11.30 7.83
C VAL A 5 46.51 -11.37 6.35
N LYS A 6 45.86 -12.31 5.65
CA LYS A 6 46.04 -12.49 4.20
C LYS A 6 45.26 -11.41 3.45
N ALA A 7 45.94 -10.63 2.62
CA ALA A 7 45.38 -9.57 1.78
C ALA A 7 45.62 -9.91 0.31
N GLY A 8 44.78 -10.78 -0.24
CA GLY A 8 44.96 -11.33 -1.59
C GLY A 8 46.23 -12.19 -1.68
N LEU A 9 47.18 -11.78 -2.53
CA LEU A 9 48.47 -12.44 -2.71
C LEU A 9 49.53 -12.04 -1.66
N ALA A 10 49.28 -11.00 -0.86
CA ALA A 10 50.23 -10.48 0.13
C ALA A 10 49.80 -10.80 1.56
N THR A 11 50.76 -10.80 2.48
CA THR A 11 50.51 -10.91 3.93
C THR A 11 50.68 -9.53 4.57
N ARG A 12 49.67 -9.10 5.34
CA ARG A 12 49.66 -7.82 6.06
C ARG A 12 49.72 -8.06 7.56
N GLN A 13 50.58 -7.33 8.27
CA GLN A 13 50.58 -7.31 9.73
C GLN A 13 49.41 -6.46 10.24
N SER A 14 48.48 -7.08 10.97
CA SER A 14 47.32 -6.43 11.59
C SER A 14 47.54 -6.20 13.08
N PHE A 15 47.18 -5.00 13.54
CA PHE A 15 47.20 -4.62 14.95
C PHE A 15 45.81 -4.76 15.60
N SER A 16 44.81 -5.27 14.88
CA SER A 16 43.46 -5.47 15.43
C SER A 16 43.50 -6.34 16.67
N LYS A 17 42.72 -5.97 17.67
CA LYS A 17 42.54 -6.74 18.91
C LYS A 17 41.16 -7.40 18.99
N ILE A 18 40.29 -7.08 18.05
CA ILE A 18 38.90 -7.53 17.99
C ILE A 18 38.85 -8.67 16.97
N LYS A 19 38.19 -9.77 17.34
CA LYS A 19 37.95 -10.89 16.43
C LYS A 19 36.83 -10.52 15.45
N GLU A 20 37.10 -10.60 14.15
CA GLU A 20 36.07 -10.51 13.13
C GLU A 20 35.18 -11.75 13.20
N VAL A 21 33.88 -11.53 13.37
CA VAL A 21 32.88 -12.60 13.54
C VAL A 21 32.20 -12.94 12.21
N LEU A 22 32.13 -11.97 11.30
CA LEU A 22 31.49 -12.08 10.00
C LEU A 22 32.43 -11.49 8.95
N GLU A 23 32.55 -12.18 7.81
CA GLU A 23 33.30 -11.67 6.66
C GLU A 23 32.53 -10.58 5.93
N VAL A 24 33.24 -9.71 5.22
CA VAL A 24 32.61 -8.67 4.39
C VAL A 24 31.87 -9.36 3.23
N PRO A 25 30.57 -9.09 3.03
CA PRO A 25 29.79 -9.69 1.94
C PRO A 25 30.22 -9.13 0.57
N ASP A 26 29.63 -9.64 -0.52
CA ASP A 26 29.87 -9.07 -1.85
C ASP A 26 29.30 -7.65 -1.90
N LEU A 27 30.18 -6.66 -2.06
CA LEU A 27 29.83 -5.24 -2.02
C LEU A 27 28.92 -4.80 -3.18
N ILE A 28 28.78 -5.63 -4.23
CA ILE A 28 27.88 -5.38 -5.36
C ILE A 28 26.68 -6.33 -5.40
N GLU A 29 26.48 -7.15 -4.37
CA GLU A 29 25.35 -8.12 -4.28
C GLU A 29 24.00 -7.42 -4.47
N ILE A 30 23.82 -6.24 -3.88
CA ILE A 30 22.57 -5.47 -3.96
C ILE A 30 22.14 -5.15 -5.40
N GLN A 31 23.09 -4.94 -6.31
CA GLN A 31 22.79 -4.68 -7.72
C GLN A 31 22.40 -5.97 -8.44
N LYS A 32 23.21 -7.03 -8.24
CA LYS A 32 23.03 -8.33 -8.90
C LYS A 32 21.74 -9.00 -8.47
N ASP A 33 21.54 -9.15 -7.16
CA ASP A 33 20.37 -9.84 -6.58
C ASP A 33 19.07 -9.12 -6.96
N SER A 34 19.08 -7.78 -6.94
CA SER A 34 17.93 -6.98 -7.33
C SER A 34 17.56 -7.18 -8.80
N TYR A 35 18.54 -7.18 -9.69
CA TYR A 35 18.31 -7.37 -11.11
C TYR A 35 17.90 -8.81 -11.44
N GLU A 36 18.55 -9.81 -10.85
CA GLU A 36 18.20 -11.22 -11.02
C GLU A 36 16.77 -11.50 -10.55
N ARG A 37 16.39 -10.99 -9.36
CA ARG A 37 15.03 -11.12 -8.86
C ARG A 37 14.02 -10.42 -9.76
N PHE A 38 14.36 -9.24 -10.29
CA PHE A 38 13.51 -8.56 -11.26
C PHE A 38 13.31 -9.38 -12.53
N LEU A 39 14.38 -9.99 -13.06
CA LEU A 39 14.26 -10.88 -14.21
C LEU A 39 13.32 -12.05 -13.86
N ARG A 40 13.59 -12.80 -12.79
CA ARG A 40 12.85 -14.02 -12.42
C ARG A 40 11.37 -13.77 -12.08
N GLU A 41 11.11 -12.77 -11.24
CA GLU A 41 9.80 -12.52 -10.62
C GLU A 41 9.17 -11.22 -11.11
N GLY A 42 9.94 -10.12 -11.11
CA GLY A 42 9.42 -8.78 -11.37
C GLY A 42 8.81 -8.60 -12.77
N LEU A 43 9.43 -9.17 -13.81
CA LEU A 43 8.88 -9.14 -15.17
C LEU A 43 7.54 -9.86 -15.27
N LYS A 44 7.43 -11.03 -14.64
CA LYS A 44 6.19 -11.81 -14.60
C LYS A 44 5.09 -11.02 -13.88
N GLU A 45 5.41 -10.43 -12.74
CA GLU A 45 4.48 -9.58 -11.98
C GLU A 45 3.92 -8.44 -12.82
N VAL A 46 4.77 -7.72 -13.57
CA VAL A 46 4.30 -6.59 -14.39
C VAL A 46 3.42 -7.05 -15.56
N LEU A 47 3.73 -8.19 -16.18
CA LEU A 47 2.88 -8.75 -17.22
C LEU A 47 1.53 -9.20 -16.65
N SER A 48 1.53 -9.80 -15.46
CA SER A 48 0.31 -10.19 -14.76
C SER A 48 -0.53 -8.99 -14.31
N ASP A 49 0.08 -7.85 -13.95
CA ASP A 49 -0.65 -6.63 -13.56
C ASP A 49 -1.60 -6.11 -14.67
N ILE A 50 -1.18 -6.22 -15.93
CA ILE A 50 -1.95 -5.75 -17.10
C ILE A 50 -2.78 -6.86 -17.77
N SER A 51 -2.54 -8.12 -17.41
CA SER A 51 -3.27 -9.28 -17.94
C SER A 51 -4.51 -9.58 -17.07
N PRO A 52 -5.62 -10.05 -17.64
CA PRO A 52 -5.96 -10.03 -19.06
C PRO A 52 -6.35 -8.62 -19.54
N ILE A 53 -6.18 -8.37 -20.83
CA ILE A 53 -6.72 -7.20 -21.55
C ILE A 53 -7.96 -7.64 -22.29
N THR A 54 -9.08 -6.99 -22.04
CA THR A 54 -10.36 -7.25 -22.73
C THR A 54 -10.78 -6.05 -23.56
N ASP A 55 -11.44 -6.30 -24.69
CA ASP A 55 -12.10 -5.27 -25.47
C ASP A 55 -13.35 -4.74 -24.74
N TYR A 56 -13.98 -3.70 -25.30
CA TYR A 56 -15.17 -3.07 -24.70
C TYR A 56 -16.39 -4.00 -24.65
N SER A 57 -16.49 -4.96 -25.57
CA SER A 57 -17.60 -5.93 -25.62
C SER A 57 -17.30 -7.22 -24.86
N GLU A 58 -16.10 -7.32 -24.26
CA GLU A 58 -15.56 -8.50 -23.58
C GLU A 58 -15.54 -9.80 -24.42
N THR A 59 -15.56 -9.68 -25.75
CA THR A 59 -15.54 -10.80 -26.70
C THR A 59 -14.11 -11.27 -26.98
N LEU A 60 -13.15 -10.35 -27.03
CA LEU A 60 -11.74 -10.63 -27.29
C LEU A 60 -10.93 -10.44 -25.99
N VAL A 61 -10.15 -11.46 -25.63
CA VAL A 61 -9.31 -11.45 -24.43
C VAL A 61 -7.88 -11.75 -24.81
N LEU A 62 -6.97 -10.85 -24.45
CA LEU A 62 -5.54 -11.00 -24.64
C LEU A 62 -4.86 -11.26 -23.28
N GLU A 63 -4.12 -12.36 -23.20
CA GLU A 63 -3.39 -12.80 -22.01
C GLU A 63 -1.88 -12.85 -22.27
N PHE A 64 -1.09 -12.42 -21.30
CA PHE A 64 0.36 -12.62 -21.28
C PHE A 64 0.65 -13.91 -20.50
N VAL A 65 1.16 -14.93 -21.19
CA VAL A 65 1.35 -16.27 -20.62
C VAL A 65 2.73 -16.41 -19.99
N ASP A 66 3.76 -16.08 -20.75
CA ASP A 66 5.16 -16.24 -20.33
C ASP A 66 6.07 -15.27 -21.09
N TYR A 67 7.32 -15.13 -20.65
CA TYR A 67 8.33 -14.34 -21.33
C TYR A 67 9.67 -15.10 -21.40
N ARG A 68 10.45 -14.79 -22.44
CA ARG A 68 11.81 -15.27 -22.57
C ARG A 68 12.72 -14.15 -23.04
N ILE A 69 13.79 -13.93 -22.29
CA ILE A 69 14.92 -13.14 -22.76
C ILE A 69 15.88 -14.12 -23.42
N LEU A 70 16.25 -13.87 -24.68
CA LEU A 70 17.17 -14.75 -25.39
C LEU A 70 18.55 -14.70 -24.71
N GLU A 71 19.10 -15.87 -24.41
CA GLU A 71 20.30 -16.01 -23.56
C GLU A 71 21.55 -15.38 -24.18
N THR A 72 21.61 -15.25 -25.50
CA THR A 72 22.78 -14.73 -26.19
C THR A 72 22.58 -13.27 -26.62
N PRO A 73 23.26 -12.31 -25.98
CA PRO A 73 23.30 -10.94 -26.48
C PRO A 73 23.95 -10.91 -27.87
N LYS A 74 23.60 -9.90 -28.67
CA LYS A 74 24.12 -9.78 -30.05
C LYS A 74 25.64 -9.57 -30.10
N TYR A 75 26.19 -8.93 -29.07
CA TYR A 75 27.59 -8.55 -28.93
C TYR A 75 28.02 -8.75 -27.47
N ASP A 76 29.32 -8.93 -27.24
CA ASP A 76 29.88 -8.93 -25.89
C ASP A 76 30.03 -7.50 -25.35
N VAL A 77 30.44 -7.38 -24.08
CA VAL A 77 30.54 -6.08 -23.38
C VAL A 77 31.57 -5.15 -24.03
N GLU A 78 32.69 -5.67 -24.52
CA GLU A 78 33.76 -4.84 -25.09
C GLU A 78 33.42 -4.40 -26.52
N GLU A 79 32.83 -5.29 -27.32
CA GLU A 79 32.31 -4.95 -28.65
C GLU A 79 31.16 -3.93 -28.58
N CYS A 80 30.30 -4.01 -27.54
CA CYS A 80 29.29 -2.98 -27.30
C CYS A 80 29.90 -1.59 -27.06
N LYS A 81 31.02 -1.53 -26.31
CA LYS A 81 31.76 -0.28 -26.03
C LYS A 81 32.44 0.27 -27.29
N GLU A 82 33.06 -0.59 -28.08
CA GLU A 82 33.74 -0.17 -29.32
C GLU A 82 32.78 0.34 -30.40
N ARG A 83 31.56 -0.21 -30.45
CA ARG A 83 30.57 0.09 -31.49
C ARG A 83 29.50 1.11 -31.09
N ASP A 84 29.59 1.67 -29.89
CA ASP A 84 28.58 2.59 -29.34
C ASP A 84 27.15 2.01 -29.32
N VAL A 85 27.02 0.70 -29.03
CA VAL A 85 25.71 0.00 -28.98
C VAL A 85 25.35 -0.44 -27.56
N ASN A 86 24.10 -0.87 -27.36
CA ASN A 86 23.62 -1.38 -26.07
C ASN A 86 24.01 -2.85 -25.87
N TYR A 87 24.41 -3.21 -24.65
CA TYR A 87 24.51 -4.61 -24.23
C TYR A 87 23.11 -5.11 -23.84
N ALA A 88 22.46 -5.80 -24.76
CA ALA A 88 21.05 -6.16 -24.66
C ALA A 88 20.73 -7.49 -25.36
N ALA A 89 19.64 -8.11 -24.93
CA ALA A 89 19.11 -9.33 -25.53
C ALA A 89 17.62 -9.17 -25.90
N PRO A 90 17.15 -9.78 -26.99
CA PRO A 90 15.74 -9.75 -27.36
C PRO A 90 14.82 -10.32 -26.27
N LEU A 91 13.84 -9.53 -25.83
CA LEU A 91 12.72 -9.96 -24.99
C LEU A 91 11.55 -10.37 -25.89
N LYS A 92 11.11 -11.62 -25.75
CA LYS A 92 9.89 -12.15 -26.36
C LYS A 92 8.88 -12.49 -25.28
N VAL A 93 7.61 -12.28 -25.59
CA VAL A 93 6.49 -12.60 -24.70
C VAL A 93 5.50 -13.47 -25.44
N SER A 94 5.11 -14.59 -24.83
CA SER A 94 4.07 -15.48 -25.33
C SER A 94 2.70 -14.88 -24.99
N VAL A 95 1.97 -14.48 -26.02
CA VAL A 95 0.65 -13.87 -25.92
C VAL A 95 -0.39 -14.87 -26.40
N ARG A 96 -1.52 -14.94 -25.69
CA ARG A 96 -2.69 -15.72 -26.06
C ARG A 96 -3.86 -14.79 -26.32
N LEU A 97 -4.40 -14.82 -27.53
CA LEU A 97 -5.65 -14.15 -27.90
C LEU A 97 -6.78 -15.17 -27.93
N ILE A 98 -7.80 -14.94 -27.12
CA ILE A 98 -9.00 -15.78 -26.98
C ILE A 98 -10.17 -14.99 -27.57
N ASN A 99 -10.83 -15.56 -28.56
CA ASN A 99 -12.13 -15.06 -29.02
C ASN A 99 -13.23 -15.88 -28.35
N LYS A 100 -14.00 -15.26 -27.45
CA LYS A 100 -15.08 -15.93 -26.72
C LYS A 100 -16.27 -16.31 -27.61
N GLU A 101 -16.48 -15.64 -28.73
CA GLU A 101 -17.59 -15.93 -29.65
C GLU A 101 -17.32 -17.20 -30.48
N THR A 102 -16.10 -17.32 -31.02
CA THR A 102 -15.71 -18.47 -31.86
C THR A 102 -15.09 -19.61 -31.05
N GLY A 103 -14.64 -19.33 -29.83
CA GLY A 103 -13.85 -20.26 -29.01
C GLY A 103 -12.41 -20.44 -29.51
N GLU A 104 -11.96 -19.65 -30.50
CA GLU A 104 -10.61 -19.75 -31.05
C GLU A 104 -9.58 -19.19 -30.09
N VAL A 105 -8.48 -19.94 -29.92
CA VAL A 105 -7.34 -19.55 -29.10
C VAL A 105 -6.09 -19.50 -29.97
N ASN A 106 -5.57 -18.30 -30.19
CA ASN A 106 -4.36 -18.06 -30.95
C ASN A 106 -3.21 -17.74 -30.00
N VAL A 107 -2.16 -18.55 -30.02
CA VAL A 107 -0.95 -18.34 -29.21
C VAL A 107 0.19 -17.93 -30.13
N GLN A 108 0.87 -16.83 -29.80
CA GLN A 108 1.99 -16.31 -30.57
C GLN A 108 3.07 -15.74 -29.66
N GLU A 109 4.34 -15.95 -30.02
CA GLU A 109 5.45 -15.21 -29.42
C GLU A 109 5.64 -13.85 -30.11
N VAL A 110 5.54 -12.78 -29.34
CA VAL A 110 5.70 -11.40 -29.81
C VAL A 110 7.03 -10.85 -29.32
N PHE A 111 7.79 -10.23 -30.22
CA PHE A 111 8.99 -9.49 -29.85
C PHE A 111 8.61 -8.16 -29.21
N MET A 112 9.00 -7.97 -27.95
CA MET A 112 8.70 -6.76 -27.17
C MET A 112 9.76 -5.68 -27.31
N GLY A 113 11.00 -6.06 -27.62
CA GLY A 113 12.13 -5.15 -27.75
C GLY A 113 13.45 -5.79 -27.31
N ASP A 114 14.55 -5.08 -27.56
CA ASP A 114 15.85 -5.45 -27.00
C ASP A 114 15.93 -4.97 -25.54
N PHE A 115 16.17 -5.88 -24.61
CA PHE A 115 16.21 -5.63 -23.17
C PHE A 115 17.66 -5.53 -22.68
N PRO A 116 18.09 -4.40 -22.07
CA PRO A 116 19.45 -4.23 -21.56
C PRO A 116 19.79 -5.25 -20.46
N LEU A 117 20.96 -5.88 -20.58
CA LEU A 117 21.47 -6.86 -19.62
C LEU A 117 22.47 -6.21 -18.65
N MET A 118 22.46 -6.69 -17.40
CA MET A 118 23.47 -6.32 -16.41
C MET A 118 24.77 -7.10 -16.67
N THR A 119 25.91 -6.43 -16.57
CA THR A 119 27.25 -7.05 -16.65
C THR A 119 27.60 -7.74 -15.32
N GLU A 120 28.64 -8.58 -15.32
CA GLU A 120 29.16 -9.21 -14.09
C GLU A 120 29.63 -8.20 -13.02
N ARG A 121 29.89 -6.95 -13.42
CA ARG A 121 30.30 -5.85 -12.53
C ARG A 121 29.11 -5.11 -11.90
N GLY A 122 27.87 -5.49 -12.22
CA GLY A 122 26.67 -4.79 -11.74
C GLY A 122 26.38 -3.49 -12.51
N THR A 123 26.86 -3.37 -13.74
CA THR A 123 26.72 -2.17 -14.60
C THR A 123 25.91 -2.48 -15.86
N PHE A 124 25.55 -1.47 -16.63
CA PHE A 124 24.87 -1.59 -17.93
C PHE A 124 25.66 -0.85 -19.01
N ILE A 125 25.71 -1.39 -20.23
CA ILE A 125 26.29 -0.68 -21.38
C ILE A 125 25.15 -0.10 -22.22
N ILE A 126 25.07 1.22 -22.27
CA ILE A 126 24.04 1.95 -23.01
C ILE A 126 24.74 2.91 -23.98
N ASN A 127 24.58 2.67 -25.28
CA ASN A 127 25.25 3.37 -26.38
C ASN A 127 26.76 3.44 -26.16
N GLY A 128 27.39 2.28 -25.92
CA GLY A 128 28.83 2.15 -25.63
C GLY A 128 29.31 2.66 -24.28
N ALA A 129 28.49 3.44 -23.56
CA ALA A 129 28.86 3.99 -22.25
C ALA A 129 28.45 3.05 -21.11
N GLU A 130 29.37 2.80 -20.19
CA GLU A 130 29.09 2.04 -18.97
C GLU A 130 28.36 2.92 -17.94
N ARG A 131 27.23 2.42 -17.42
CA ARG A 131 26.31 3.13 -16.53
C ARG A 131 25.95 2.28 -15.32
N VAL A 132 25.66 2.94 -14.21
CA VAL A 132 25.18 2.32 -12.98
C VAL A 132 23.83 2.92 -12.63
N ILE A 133 22.86 2.05 -12.31
CA ILE A 133 21.57 2.49 -11.78
C ILE A 133 21.69 2.57 -10.26
N VAL A 134 21.72 3.81 -9.75
CA VAL A 134 21.88 4.07 -8.32
C VAL A 134 20.57 3.78 -7.59
N SER A 135 20.65 3.06 -6.48
CA SER A 135 19.49 2.80 -5.62
C SER A 135 18.98 4.10 -5.01
N GLN A 136 17.66 4.24 -4.90
CA GLN A 136 17.01 5.45 -4.40
C GLN A 136 16.47 5.23 -3.00
N LEU A 137 16.75 6.15 -2.08
CA LEU A 137 16.11 6.15 -0.76
C LEU A 137 14.80 6.93 -0.83
N VAL A 138 13.68 6.25 -0.61
CA VAL A 138 12.33 6.83 -0.69
C VAL A 138 11.58 6.61 0.61
N ARG A 139 10.46 7.31 0.81
CA ARG A 139 9.54 7.01 1.91
C ARG A 139 8.87 5.66 1.67
N SER A 140 8.78 4.84 2.71
CA SER A 140 8.07 3.57 2.64
C SER A 140 6.56 3.81 2.52
N PRO A 141 5.80 2.92 1.86
CA PRO A 141 4.34 2.99 1.88
C PRO A 141 3.82 2.93 3.33
N GLY A 142 2.83 3.76 3.66
CA GLY A 142 2.34 3.90 5.03
C GLY A 142 1.50 5.16 5.22
N VAL A 143 0.93 5.29 6.42
CA VAL A 143 0.29 6.52 6.89
C VAL A 143 1.25 7.21 7.85
N TYR A 144 1.52 8.49 7.60
CA TYR A 144 2.44 9.29 8.38
C TYR A 144 1.73 10.51 8.92
N PHE A 145 1.91 10.83 10.19
CA PHE A 145 1.36 12.02 10.83
C PHE A 145 2.48 12.98 11.21
N ASP A 146 2.21 14.27 11.09
CA ASP A 146 3.15 15.33 11.41
C ASP A 146 2.45 16.47 12.14
N THR A 147 3.22 17.25 12.88
CA THR A 147 2.75 18.44 13.59
C THR A 147 3.64 19.64 13.26
N ALA A 148 3.00 20.75 12.94
CA ALA A 148 3.66 22.02 12.69
C ALA A 148 2.99 23.12 13.50
N LYS A 149 3.73 24.15 13.93
CA LYS A 149 3.13 25.31 14.58
C LYS A 149 2.80 26.38 13.56
N ASP A 150 1.59 26.92 13.61
CA ASP A 150 1.24 28.13 12.88
C ASP A 150 1.95 29.37 13.48
N LYS A 151 1.88 30.50 12.78
CA LYS A 151 2.41 31.81 13.22
C LYS A 151 1.90 32.25 14.59
N THR A 152 0.72 31.76 14.99
CA THR A 152 0.09 32.04 16.29
C THR A 152 0.56 31.08 17.40
N GLY A 153 1.34 30.05 17.06
CA GLY A 153 1.81 29.02 17.98
C GLY A 153 0.88 27.81 18.13
N LYS A 154 -0.28 27.82 17.45
CA LYS A 154 -1.24 26.72 17.43
C LYS A 154 -0.69 25.52 16.67
N ASP A 155 -0.89 24.32 17.20
CA ASP A 155 -0.48 23.08 16.56
C ASP A 155 -1.43 22.75 15.39
N LEU A 156 -0.85 22.56 14.22
CA LEU A 156 -1.49 22.10 13.00
C LEU A 156 -1.04 20.66 12.78
N PHE A 157 -2.01 19.78 12.58
CA PHE A 157 -1.75 18.37 12.32
C PHE A 157 -1.89 18.11 10.83
N SER A 158 -1.10 17.16 10.33
CA SER A 158 -1.24 16.68 8.97
C SER A 158 -1.01 15.18 8.91
N SER A 159 -1.60 14.55 7.91
CA SER A 159 -1.38 13.14 7.60
C SER A 159 -1.10 12.97 6.11
N THR A 160 -0.12 12.12 5.77
CA THR A 160 0.16 11.72 4.40
C THR A 160 0.02 10.21 4.29
N VAL A 161 -0.93 9.77 3.47
CA VAL A 161 -1.17 8.37 3.12
C VAL A 161 -0.45 8.07 1.81
N ILE A 162 0.65 7.31 1.91
CA ILE A 162 1.56 7.03 0.80
C ILE A 162 1.40 5.57 0.37
N PRO A 163 0.90 5.28 -0.84
CA PRO A 163 0.92 3.94 -1.39
C PRO A 163 2.29 3.54 -1.97
N ASN A 164 2.45 2.25 -2.28
CA ASN A 164 3.55 1.77 -3.11
C ASN A 164 3.40 2.27 -4.55
N ARG A 165 2.17 2.21 -5.06
CA ARG A 165 1.71 2.69 -6.37
C ARG A 165 0.26 3.16 -6.23
N GLY A 166 -0.08 4.32 -6.78
CA GLY A 166 -1.45 4.85 -6.75
C GLY A 166 -1.52 6.27 -6.23
N ALA A 167 -2.74 6.75 -6.03
CA ALA A 167 -3.03 8.10 -5.59
C ALA A 167 -2.67 8.34 -4.12
N TRP A 168 -2.12 9.51 -3.82
CA TRP A 168 -1.85 9.92 -2.45
C TRP A 168 -3.11 10.54 -1.82
N LEU A 169 -3.28 10.38 -0.51
CA LEU A 169 -4.23 11.16 0.27
C LEU A 169 -3.45 11.98 1.31
N GLU A 170 -3.72 13.28 1.34
CA GLU A 170 -3.09 14.22 2.27
C GLU A 170 -4.17 14.91 3.09
N PHE A 171 -4.15 14.74 4.41
CA PHE A 171 -5.01 15.46 5.35
C PHE A 171 -4.22 16.56 6.04
N GLU A 172 -4.87 17.68 6.35
CA GLU A 172 -4.25 18.77 7.10
C GLU A 172 -5.31 19.58 7.84
N THR A 173 -4.98 20.07 9.03
CA THR A 173 -5.78 21.09 9.72
C THR A 173 -5.20 22.48 9.47
N ASP A 174 -6.06 23.48 9.39
CA ASP A 174 -5.66 24.88 9.33
C ASP A 174 -5.87 25.62 10.66
N SER A 175 -5.47 26.89 10.71
CA SER A 175 -5.56 27.71 11.93
C SER A 175 -7.00 27.93 12.43
N ASN A 176 -8.00 27.73 11.57
CA ASN A 176 -9.43 27.86 11.91
C ASN A 176 -10.08 26.52 12.28
N ASP A 177 -9.29 25.49 12.58
CA ASP A 177 -9.76 24.14 12.91
C ASP A 177 -10.53 23.47 11.78
N ILE A 178 -10.29 23.85 10.52
CA ILE A 178 -10.91 23.16 9.38
C ILE A 178 -9.98 22.04 8.94
N MET A 179 -10.52 20.83 8.81
CA MET A 179 -9.81 19.70 8.24
C MET A 179 -9.99 19.65 6.73
N TRP A 180 -8.89 19.64 6.02
CA TRP A 180 -8.83 19.56 4.56
C TRP A 180 -8.25 18.22 4.12
N VAL A 181 -8.61 17.81 2.92
CA VAL A 181 -8.04 16.66 2.22
C VAL A 181 -7.63 17.04 0.80
N ARG A 182 -6.55 16.43 0.31
CA ARG A 182 -6.14 16.46 -1.10
C ARG A 182 -6.01 15.02 -1.59
N ALA A 183 -6.64 14.73 -2.72
CA ALA A 183 -6.45 13.48 -3.45
C ALA A 183 -5.50 13.73 -4.63
N ASP A 184 -4.44 12.91 -4.74
CA ASP A 184 -3.49 12.92 -5.84
C ASP A 184 -2.93 14.31 -6.23
N ARG A 185 -2.52 15.09 -5.21
CA ARG A 185 -1.93 16.44 -5.36
C ARG A 185 -2.85 17.47 -6.04
N THR A 186 -4.17 17.23 -6.01
CA THR A 186 -5.16 18.21 -6.47
C THR A 186 -5.44 19.29 -5.41
N ARG A 187 -6.38 20.21 -5.72
CA ARG A 187 -6.78 21.28 -4.81
C ARG A 187 -7.51 20.73 -3.59
N LYS A 188 -7.30 21.37 -2.44
CA LYS A 188 -7.94 21.04 -1.16
C LYS A 188 -9.46 20.99 -1.25
N LEU A 189 -10.04 20.01 -0.57
CA LEU A 189 -11.46 19.83 -0.30
C LEU A 189 -11.65 19.72 1.22
N PRO A 190 -12.79 20.16 1.79
CA PRO A 190 -13.13 19.80 3.17
C PRO A 190 -13.08 18.28 3.33
N ALA A 191 -12.46 17.79 4.40
CA ALA A 191 -12.19 16.36 4.53
C ALA A 191 -13.48 15.52 4.65
N THR A 192 -14.58 16.12 5.11
CA THR A 192 -15.93 15.52 5.13
C THR A 192 -16.45 15.18 3.73
N VAL A 193 -16.03 15.87 2.66
CA VAL A 193 -16.38 15.52 1.27
C VAL A 193 -15.90 14.10 0.93
N LEU A 194 -14.68 13.75 1.35
CA LEU A 194 -14.16 12.39 1.16
C LEU A 194 -14.96 11.39 1.99
N VAL A 195 -15.25 11.71 3.25
CA VAL A 195 -16.04 10.85 4.14
C VAL A 195 -17.42 10.55 3.53
N ARG A 196 -18.09 11.55 2.96
CA ARG A 196 -19.35 11.37 2.23
C ARG A 196 -19.21 10.46 1.03
N ALA A 197 -18.21 10.70 0.19
CA ALA A 197 -17.95 9.88 -0.97
C ALA A 197 -17.71 8.40 -0.61
N MET A 198 -17.15 8.13 0.57
CA MET A 198 -16.87 6.78 1.07
C MET A 198 -18.07 6.09 1.76
N GLY A 199 -19.22 6.75 1.90
CA GLY A 199 -20.48 6.11 2.32
C GLY A 199 -21.24 6.76 3.47
N LEU A 200 -20.66 7.73 4.20
CA LEU A 200 -21.37 8.45 5.27
C LEU A 200 -21.93 9.77 4.72
N GLY A 201 -23.10 9.72 4.11
CA GLY A 201 -23.61 10.79 3.24
C GLY A 201 -24.07 12.05 3.98
N SER A 202 -24.64 11.90 5.18
CA SER A 202 -25.21 13.01 5.97
C SER A 202 -24.33 13.43 7.15
N ASP A 203 -24.50 14.66 7.62
CA ASP A 203 -23.76 15.17 8.79
C ASP A 203 -24.11 14.35 10.03
N GLU A 204 -25.37 13.91 10.16
CA GLU A 204 -25.86 13.08 11.26
C GLU A 204 -25.15 11.72 11.29
N GLU A 205 -24.97 11.07 10.14
CA GLU A 205 -24.22 9.81 10.04
C GLU A 205 -22.74 10.00 10.40
N ILE A 206 -22.12 11.08 9.92
CA ILE A 206 -20.72 11.39 10.20
C ILE A 206 -20.54 11.67 11.70
N ARG A 207 -21.42 12.45 12.34
CA ARG A 207 -21.41 12.69 13.80
C ARG A 207 -21.63 11.42 14.60
N ALA A 208 -22.59 10.58 14.17
CA ALA A 208 -22.84 9.32 14.85
C ALA A 208 -21.62 8.38 14.81
N PHE A 209 -20.84 8.44 13.73
CA PHE A 209 -19.67 7.60 13.53
C PHE A 209 -18.40 8.14 14.21
N PHE A 210 -18.06 9.42 14.01
CA PHE A 210 -16.83 10.04 14.56
C PHE A 210 -17.01 10.69 15.94
N GLY A 211 -18.24 10.87 16.40
CA GLY A 211 -18.55 11.67 17.59
C GLY A 211 -18.67 13.16 17.30
N GLU A 212 -19.00 13.92 18.34
CA GLU A 212 -19.03 15.39 18.29
C GLU A 212 -17.62 15.94 18.49
N ASP A 213 -17.13 16.74 17.55
CA ASP A 213 -15.78 17.29 17.57
C ASP A 213 -15.78 18.71 16.95
N GLU A 214 -15.06 19.65 17.56
CA GLU A 214 -15.02 21.04 17.12
C GLU A 214 -14.43 21.21 15.71
N VAL A 215 -13.39 20.43 15.38
CA VAL A 215 -12.74 20.44 14.05
C VAL A 215 -13.72 19.90 13.01
N LEU A 216 -14.46 18.85 13.37
CA LEU A 216 -15.49 18.27 12.50
C LEU A 216 -16.61 19.28 12.22
N GLU A 217 -17.11 19.96 13.25
CA GLU A 217 -18.15 21.00 13.11
C GLU A 217 -17.68 22.21 12.30
N ALA A 218 -16.43 22.65 12.49
CA ALA A 218 -15.82 23.70 11.66
C ALA A 218 -15.71 23.26 10.19
N THR A 219 -15.43 21.98 9.96
CA THR A 219 -15.30 21.40 8.60
C THR A 219 -16.66 21.32 7.89
N PHE A 220 -17.74 20.90 8.57
CA PHE A 220 -19.09 20.90 7.99
C PHE A 220 -19.51 22.28 7.48
N ARG A 221 -19.19 23.35 8.21
CA ARG A 221 -19.51 24.73 7.79
C ARG A 221 -18.84 25.17 6.48
N LYS A 222 -17.76 24.48 6.07
CA LYS A 222 -17.06 24.70 4.80
C LYS A 222 -17.39 23.67 3.74
N ASP A 223 -18.00 22.56 4.13
CA ASP A 223 -18.45 21.52 3.22
C ASP A 223 -19.61 22.02 2.38
N THR A 224 -19.50 21.84 1.07
CA THR A 224 -20.55 22.18 0.11
C THR A 224 -21.38 20.96 -0.29
N ALA A 225 -20.90 19.75 0.01
CA ALA A 225 -21.62 18.50 -0.25
C ALA A 225 -22.57 18.18 0.91
N ALA A 226 -23.75 17.65 0.59
CA ALA A 226 -24.77 17.26 1.57
C ALA A 226 -25.17 15.78 1.46
N SER A 227 -24.57 15.04 0.53
CA SER A 227 -24.87 13.64 0.25
C SER A 227 -23.63 12.89 -0.24
N GLN A 228 -23.71 11.55 -0.27
CA GLN A 228 -22.66 10.71 -0.87
C GLN A 228 -22.44 11.04 -2.35
N GLU A 229 -23.52 11.25 -3.10
CA GLU A 229 -23.45 11.61 -4.52
C GLU A 229 -22.75 12.95 -4.72
N ASP A 230 -23.09 13.96 -3.92
CA ASP A 230 -22.41 15.26 -3.98
C ASP A 230 -20.93 15.15 -3.64
N GLY A 231 -20.58 14.32 -2.65
CA GLY A 231 -19.20 14.03 -2.29
C GLY A 231 -18.41 13.44 -3.46
N LEU A 232 -18.97 12.44 -4.14
CA LEU A 232 -18.38 11.83 -5.34
C LEU A 232 -18.22 12.86 -6.46
N LEU A 233 -19.25 13.66 -6.73
CA LEU A 233 -19.23 14.68 -7.79
C LEU A 233 -18.17 15.76 -7.51
N GLU A 234 -18.02 16.21 -6.26
CA GLU A 234 -17.03 17.23 -5.92
C GLU A 234 -15.60 16.70 -6.05
N ILE A 235 -15.33 15.46 -5.64
CA ILE A 235 -14.04 14.80 -5.88
C ILE A 235 -13.77 14.70 -7.39
N TYR A 236 -14.76 14.28 -8.18
CA TYR A 236 -14.62 14.18 -9.64
C TYR A 236 -14.26 15.52 -10.28
N ARG A 237 -14.96 16.60 -9.91
CA ARG A 237 -14.69 17.95 -10.44
C ARG A 237 -13.26 18.41 -10.17
N ARG A 238 -12.65 17.98 -9.06
CA ARG A 238 -11.25 18.32 -8.74
C ARG A 238 -10.24 17.48 -9.50
N LEU A 239 -10.53 16.20 -9.71
CA LEU A 239 -9.65 15.29 -10.44
C LEU A 239 -9.70 15.53 -11.96
N ARG A 240 -10.87 15.85 -12.50
CA ARG A 240 -11.11 16.07 -13.94
C ARG A 240 -11.78 17.42 -14.21
N PRO A 241 -11.03 18.53 -14.11
CA PRO A 241 -11.59 19.85 -14.35
C PRO A 241 -12.02 20.00 -15.82
N GLY A 242 -13.30 20.31 -16.03
CA GLY A 242 -13.86 20.60 -17.37
C GLY A 242 -14.67 19.45 -17.98
N GLU A 243 -14.64 18.25 -17.41
CA GLU A 243 -15.56 17.17 -17.79
C GLU A 243 -16.87 17.29 -16.98
N PRO A 244 -18.06 17.16 -17.61
CA PRO A 244 -19.32 17.20 -16.88
C PRO A 244 -19.41 15.97 -15.96
N PRO A 245 -19.58 16.15 -14.64
CA PRO A 245 -19.59 15.05 -13.69
C PRO A 245 -20.95 14.34 -13.71
N THR A 246 -20.94 13.01 -13.76
CA THR A 246 -22.11 12.17 -13.47
C THR A 246 -21.82 11.31 -12.25
N VAL A 247 -22.84 10.92 -11.48
CA VAL A 247 -22.64 10.12 -10.26
C VAL A 247 -21.97 8.78 -10.60
N GLU A 248 -22.37 8.14 -11.70
CA GLU A 248 -21.78 6.88 -12.16
C GLU A 248 -20.30 7.04 -12.54
N SER A 249 -19.94 8.05 -13.34
CA SER A 249 -18.54 8.30 -13.71
C SER A 249 -17.68 8.70 -12.51
N ALA A 250 -18.26 9.44 -11.56
CA ALA A 250 -17.61 9.82 -10.31
C ALA A 250 -17.33 8.60 -9.42
N SER A 251 -18.32 7.74 -9.24
CA SER A 251 -18.19 6.49 -8.50
C SER A 251 -17.14 5.57 -9.13
N GLN A 252 -17.20 5.36 -10.45
CA GLN A 252 -16.22 4.54 -11.17
C GLN A 252 -14.81 5.13 -11.08
N LEU A 253 -14.66 6.46 -11.17
CA LEU A 253 -13.35 7.11 -11.01
C LEU A 253 -12.77 6.87 -9.62
N VAL A 254 -13.56 7.07 -8.57
CA VAL A 254 -13.13 6.86 -7.18
C VAL A 254 -12.78 5.39 -6.94
N GLN A 255 -13.60 4.46 -7.42
CA GLN A 255 -13.34 3.02 -7.35
C GLN A 255 -12.03 2.66 -8.04
N SER A 256 -11.83 3.16 -9.26
CA SER A 256 -10.62 2.92 -10.03
C SER A 256 -9.37 3.59 -9.42
N LEU A 257 -9.55 4.72 -8.75
CA LEU A 257 -8.44 5.50 -8.19
C LEU A 257 -7.89 4.89 -6.90
N PHE A 258 -8.76 4.38 -6.01
CA PHE A 258 -8.36 3.93 -4.67
C PHE A 258 -8.50 2.42 -4.44
N PHE A 259 -9.49 1.79 -5.05
CA PHE A 259 -9.91 0.43 -4.68
C PHE A 259 -9.61 -0.63 -5.76
N ASP A 260 -9.13 -0.23 -6.94
CA ASP A 260 -8.68 -1.14 -7.99
C ASP A 260 -7.23 -1.61 -7.71
N PRO A 261 -6.99 -2.91 -7.42
CA PRO A 261 -5.65 -3.44 -7.16
C PRO A 261 -4.65 -3.26 -8.31
N LYS A 262 -5.15 -3.12 -9.56
CA LYS A 262 -4.31 -2.89 -10.74
C LYS A 262 -3.71 -1.48 -10.73
N ARG A 263 -4.40 -0.51 -10.11
CA ARG A 263 -4.01 0.91 -10.09
C ARG A 263 -3.45 1.35 -8.74
N TYR A 264 -3.94 0.74 -7.66
CA TYR A 264 -3.54 1.03 -6.30
C TYR A 264 -2.90 -0.19 -5.65
N ASP A 265 -1.70 -0.02 -5.11
CA ASP A 265 -0.95 -1.05 -4.42
C ASP A 265 -0.19 -0.44 -3.23
N LEU A 266 -0.25 -1.11 -2.09
CA LEU A 266 0.49 -0.80 -0.87
C LEU A 266 1.74 -1.67 -0.73
N ALA A 267 1.85 -2.74 -1.52
CA ALA A 267 2.71 -3.88 -1.26
C ALA A 267 2.45 -4.51 0.12
N ARG A 268 3.06 -5.69 0.35
CA ARG A 268 2.95 -6.38 1.64
C ARG A 268 3.38 -5.50 2.82
N VAL A 269 4.53 -4.83 2.68
CA VAL A 269 5.08 -3.96 3.73
C VAL A 269 4.16 -2.76 4.01
N GLY A 270 3.49 -2.21 3.01
CA GLY A 270 2.57 -1.10 3.23
C GLY A 270 1.37 -1.51 4.06
N ARG A 271 0.74 -2.67 3.74
CA ARG A 271 -0.39 -3.19 4.52
C ARG A 271 -0.01 -3.44 5.98
N TYR A 272 1.16 -4.03 6.23
CA TYR A 272 1.72 -4.15 7.60
C TYR A 272 1.84 -2.78 8.31
N LYS A 273 2.41 -1.78 7.63
CA LYS A 273 2.59 -0.44 8.23
C LYS A 273 1.26 0.28 8.50
N PHE A 274 0.26 0.12 7.62
CA PHE A 274 -1.10 0.64 7.84
C PHE A 274 -1.72 0.01 9.09
N ASN A 275 -1.75 -1.32 9.15
CA ASN A 275 -2.37 -2.06 10.26
C ASN A 275 -1.70 -1.74 11.60
N LYS A 276 -0.36 -1.62 11.60
CA LYS A 276 0.39 -1.22 12.80
C LYS A 276 0.10 0.23 13.24
N LYS A 277 0.05 1.18 12.29
CA LYS A 277 -0.11 2.60 12.61
C LYS A 277 -1.56 2.94 12.97
N LEU A 278 -2.52 2.39 12.24
CA LEU A 278 -3.95 2.62 12.41
C LEU A 278 -4.61 1.66 13.41
N SER A 279 -3.83 0.79 14.05
CA SER A 279 -4.29 -0.12 15.10
C SER A 279 -5.13 0.63 16.14
N LEU A 280 -6.31 0.05 16.43
CA LEU A 280 -7.16 0.52 17.51
C LEU A 280 -6.45 0.28 18.86
N ALA A 281 -5.90 -0.92 19.05
CA ALA A 281 -5.25 -1.34 20.28
C ALA A 281 -4.14 -0.37 20.72
N HIS A 282 -3.29 0.07 19.78
CA HIS A 282 -2.20 1.00 20.08
C HIS A 282 -2.67 2.37 20.57
N ARG A 283 -3.85 2.84 20.12
CA ARG A 283 -4.39 4.16 20.50
C ARG A 283 -5.19 4.14 21.79
N ILE A 284 -5.88 3.04 22.08
CA ILE A 284 -6.71 2.92 23.29
C ILE A 284 -5.91 2.41 24.51
N ALA A 285 -4.75 1.80 24.30
CA ALA A 285 -3.92 1.30 25.39
C ALA A 285 -3.48 2.42 26.34
N GLY A 286 -3.66 2.19 27.64
CA GLY A 286 -3.37 3.15 28.71
C GLY A 286 -4.45 4.22 28.93
N GLN A 287 -5.49 4.25 28.10
CA GLN A 287 -6.56 5.24 28.19
C GLN A 287 -7.74 4.74 29.03
N THR A 288 -8.65 5.64 29.39
CA THR A 288 -9.85 5.32 30.19
C THR A 288 -11.07 5.18 29.29
N ALA A 289 -11.83 4.09 29.44
CA ALA A 289 -13.05 3.87 28.67
C ALA A 289 -14.16 4.86 29.10
N ALA A 290 -14.81 5.53 28.16
CA ALA A 290 -15.97 6.40 28.45
C ALA A 290 -17.27 5.60 28.63
N GLU A 291 -17.40 4.50 27.89
CA GLU A 291 -18.56 3.62 27.89
C GLU A 291 -18.10 2.16 28.09
N ASN A 292 -19.04 1.27 28.43
CA ASN A 292 -18.73 -0.15 28.54
C ASN A 292 -18.32 -0.69 27.16
N ILE A 293 -17.16 -1.34 27.08
CA ILE A 293 -16.68 -1.99 25.87
C ILE A 293 -17.13 -3.44 25.92
N ILE A 294 -18.11 -3.78 25.07
CA ILE A 294 -18.76 -5.09 25.08
C ILE A 294 -18.44 -5.82 23.78
N ASN A 295 -18.05 -7.09 23.88
CA ASN A 295 -17.94 -7.94 22.72
C ASN A 295 -19.36 -8.29 22.23
N ALA A 296 -19.69 -7.87 21.01
CA ALA A 296 -21.02 -8.06 20.44
C ALA A 296 -21.39 -9.55 20.22
N GLU A 297 -20.40 -10.44 20.07
CA GLU A 297 -20.63 -11.87 19.81
C GLU A 297 -20.86 -12.65 21.11
N THR A 298 -20.05 -12.38 22.14
CA THR A 298 -20.14 -13.10 23.41
C THR A 298 -21.07 -12.43 24.41
N GLY A 299 -21.37 -11.14 24.22
CA GLY A 299 -22.07 -10.29 25.19
C GLY A 299 -21.24 -9.97 26.44
N GLU A 300 -19.96 -10.34 26.45
CA GLU A 300 -19.05 -10.11 27.58
C GLU A 300 -18.60 -8.65 27.62
N ALA A 301 -18.70 -8.02 28.78
CA ALA A 301 -18.10 -6.71 29.03
C ALA A 301 -16.59 -6.89 29.23
N LEU A 302 -15.81 -6.45 28.24
CA LEU A 302 -14.34 -6.51 28.27
C LEU A 302 -13.76 -5.47 29.23
N VAL A 303 -14.33 -4.26 29.21
CA VAL A 303 -13.93 -3.12 30.06
C VAL A 303 -15.17 -2.33 30.46
N MET A 304 -15.27 -1.97 31.74
CA MET A 304 -16.37 -1.13 32.23
C MET A 304 -16.06 0.37 32.05
N ALA A 305 -17.09 1.19 31.92
CA ALA A 305 -16.94 2.64 31.86
C ALA A 305 -16.15 3.17 33.08
N GLY A 306 -15.16 4.02 32.83
CA GLY A 306 -14.26 4.58 33.84
C GLY A 306 -13.04 3.73 34.17
N GLU A 307 -12.91 2.52 33.62
CA GLU A 307 -11.73 1.67 33.80
C GLU A 307 -10.62 2.00 32.79
N SER A 308 -9.37 1.78 33.21
CA SER A 308 -8.20 1.92 32.35
C SER A 308 -8.00 0.67 31.50
N ILE A 309 -7.70 0.87 30.22
CA ILE A 309 -7.52 -0.20 29.24
C ILE A 309 -6.04 -0.59 29.22
N SER A 310 -5.71 -1.81 29.68
CA SER A 310 -4.34 -2.31 29.61
C SER A 310 -3.92 -2.63 28.15
N PRO A 311 -2.62 -2.70 27.83
CA PRO A 311 -2.15 -3.09 26.49
C PRO A 311 -2.60 -4.50 26.06
N GLU A 312 -2.75 -5.44 27.00
CA GLU A 312 -3.31 -6.76 26.73
C GLU A 312 -4.80 -6.66 26.38
N MET A 313 -5.56 -5.91 27.18
CA MET A 313 -7.00 -5.74 26.97
C MET A 313 -7.28 -4.98 25.67
N ALA A 314 -6.48 -3.96 25.34
CA ALA A 314 -6.58 -3.24 24.07
C ALA A 314 -6.45 -4.18 22.85
N ARG A 315 -5.53 -5.15 22.92
CA ARG A 315 -5.36 -6.18 21.88
C ARG A 315 -6.57 -7.13 21.83
N GLN A 316 -7.11 -7.53 22.98
CA GLN A 316 -8.33 -8.34 23.05
C GLN A 316 -9.53 -7.61 22.45
N ILE A 317 -9.71 -6.31 22.74
CA ILE A 317 -10.76 -5.48 22.17
C ILE A 317 -10.64 -5.43 20.64
N GLN A 318 -9.45 -5.14 20.11
CA GLN A 318 -9.24 -5.15 18.66
C GLN A 318 -9.54 -6.54 18.06
N ASN A 319 -9.00 -7.60 18.66
CA ASN A 319 -9.21 -8.99 18.22
C ASN A 319 -10.61 -9.55 18.57
N ALA A 320 -11.50 -8.76 19.18
CA ALA A 320 -12.92 -9.07 19.28
C ALA A 320 -13.71 -8.52 18.07
N GLY A 321 -13.02 -7.89 17.10
CA GLY A 321 -13.65 -7.25 15.95
C GLY A 321 -14.27 -5.89 16.26
N ILE A 322 -14.06 -5.36 17.47
CA ILE A 322 -14.52 -4.02 17.86
C ILE A 322 -13.67 -3.00 17.13
N ASN A 323 -14.31 -2.14 16.34
CA ASN A 323 -13.60 -1.14 15.54
C ASN A 323 -13.72 0.29 16.08
N CYS A 324 -14.60 0.52 17.05
CA CYS A 324 -14.91 1.84 17.58
C CYS A 324 -14.94 1.78 19.10
N VAL A 325 -14.18 2.66 19.75
CA VAL A 325 -14.12 2.78 21.22
C VAL A 325 -14.17 4.26 21.59
N LYS A 326 -15.03 4.62 22.53
CA LYS A 326 -15.08 5.96 23.10
C LYS A 326 -14.23 6.04 24.36
N LEU A 327 -13.37 7.04 24.42
CA LEU A 327 -12.45 7.27 25.52
C LEU A 327 -12.79 8.55 26.26
N ALA A 328 -12.58 8.54 27.58
CA ALA A 328 -12.75 9.73 28.42
C ALA A 328 -11.44 10.53 28.43
N MET A 329 -11.47 11.75 27.88
CA MET A 329 -10.35 12.69 27.79
C MET A 329 -10.68 13.96 28.59
N GLY A 330 -10.56 13.87 29.92
CA GLY A 330 -10.97 14.95 30.81
C GLY A 330 -12.49 15.10 30.84
N GLU A 331 -13.00 16.25 30.39
CA GLU A 331 -14.45 16.52 30.26
C GLU A 331 -15.00 16.11 28.89
N GLU A 332 -14.13 15.78 27.93
CA GLU A 332 -14.51 15.42 26.56
C GLU A 332 -14.53 13.90 26.36
N THR A 333 -15.37 13.45 25.44
CA THR A 333 -15.42 12.05 24.99
C THR A 333 -14.92 11.99 23.56
N VAL A 334 -13.89 11.18 23.30
CA VAL A 334 -13.26 11.08 21.98
C VAL A 334 -13.47 9.68 21.42
N THR A 335 -13.98 9.61 20.19
CA THR A 335 -14.19 8.33 19.48
C THR A 335 -12.94 7.92 18.72
N VAL A 336 -12.39 6.76 19.05
CA VAL A 336 -11.25 6.16 18.36
C VAL A 336 -11.73 5.04 17.44
N ILE A 337 -11.40 5.16 16.16
CA ILE A 337 -11.84 4.24 15.11
C ILE A 337 -10.63 3.54 14.50
N GLY A 338 -10.59 2.22 14.57
CA GLY A 338 -9.57 1.36 13.94
C GLY A 338 -9.81 1.13 12.45
N ASN A 339 -8.89 0.42 11.80
CA ASN A 339 -9.03 0.01 10.39
C ASN A 339 -9.62 -1.39 10.20
N HIS A 340 -10.19 -1.98 11.27
CA HIS A 340 -10.89 -3.28 11.27
C HIS A 340 -10.06 -4.52 10.93
N PHE A 341 -8.77 -4.48 11.22
CA PHE A 341 -7.86 -5.63 11.08
C PHE A 341 -7.58 -6.32 12.42
N VAL A 342 -7.57 -7.65 12.41
CA VAL A 342 -7.39 -8.51 13.59
C VAL A 342 -6.29 -9.53 13.38
N ASP A 343 -5.78 -10.07 14.50
CA ASP A 343 -4.89 -11.22 14.46
C ASP A 343 -5.69 -12.51 14.20
N ALA A 344 -5.40 -13.17 13.08
CA ALA A 344 -6.06 -14.41 12.70
C ALA A 344 -5.81 -15.55 13.71
N ALA A 345 -4.69 -15.51 14.44
CA ALA A 345 -4.37 -16.53 15.46
C ALA A 345 -5.38 -16.55 16.61
N ALA A 346 -6.15 -15.47 16.82
CA ALA A 346 -7.21 -15.43 17.83
C ALA A 346 -8.45 -16.25 17.42
N TYR A 347 -8.59 -16.60 16.14
CA TYR A 347 -9.78 -17.25 15.59
C TYR A 347 -9.51 -18.64 15.02
N LEU A 348 -8.29 -18.90 14.56
CA LEU A 348 -7.94 -20.13 13.86
C LEU A 348 -7.42 -21.20 14.84
N PRO A 349 -7.81 -22.48 14.66
CA PRO A 349 -7.31 -23.58 15.49
C PRO A 349 -5.87 -24.01 15.14
N PHE A 350 -5.27 -23.39 14.12
CA PHE A 350 -3.93 -23.67 13.61
C PHE A 350 -3.15 -22.36 13.40
N ASP A 351 -1.83 -22.48 13.18
CA ASP A 351 -0.97 -21.34 12.85
C ASP A 351 -1.41 -20.69 11.52
N PRO A 352 -1.81 -19.40 11.51
CA PRO A 352 -2.24 -18.70 10.30
C PRO A 352 -1.24 -18.77 9.14
N LEU A 353 0.06 -18.92 9.41
CA LEU A 353 1.09 -19.08 8.37
C LEU A 353 0.87 -20.31 7.49
N LEU A 354 0.24 -21.37 8.03
CA LEU A 354 -0.12 -22.55 7.25
C LEU A 354 -1.16 -22.23 6.17
N ALA A 355 -1.97 -21.19 6.35
CA ALA A 355 -2.93 -20.68 5.37
C ALA A 355 -2.38 -19.46 4.57
N GLU A 356 -1.06 -19.28 4.57
CA GLU A 356 -0.37 -18.14 3.92
C GLU A 356 -0.75 -16.76 4.48
N LEU A 357 -1.39 -16.71 5.66
CA LEU A 357 -1.76 -15.47 6.34
C LEU A 357 -0.58 -14.97 7.16
N ASN A 358 0.17 -14.04 6.59
CA ASN A 358 1.41 -13.52 7.17
C ASN A 358 1.30 -12.09 7.74
N GLU A 359 0.09 -11.55 7.79
CA GLU A 359 -0.25 -10.23 8.35
C GLU A 359 -1.60 -10.30 9.07
N GLN A 360 -1.98 -9.22 9.77
CA GLN A 360 -3.35 -9.06 10.27
C GLN A 360 -4.36 -9.10 9.11
N VAL A 361 -5.53 -9.69 9.37
CA VAL A 361 -6.57 -9.93 8.37
C VAL A 361 -7.78 -9.03 8.58
N TYR A 362 -8.44 -8.68 7.48
CA TYR A 362 -9.65 -7.89 7.49
C TYR A 362 -10.78 -8.71 8.13
N TYR A 363 -11.25 -8.25 9.30
CA TYR A 363 -12.13 -9.05 10.14
C TYR A 363 -13.48 -9.38 9.49
N PRO A 364 -14.18 -8.47 8.79
CA PRO A 364 -15.44 -8.81 8.12
C PRO A 364 -15.30 -9.99 7.14
N ALA A 365 -14.25 -10.00 6.32
CA ALA A 365 -14.00 -11.10 5.39
C ALA A 365 -13.62 -12.40 6.12
N LEU A 366 -12.85 -12.32 7.21
CA LEU A 366 -12.55 -13.49 8.04
C LEU A 366 -13.83 -14.07 8.65
N LYS A 367 -14.69 -13.21 9.20
CA LYS A 367 -15.94 -13.60 9.85
C LYS A 367 -16.88 -14.31 8.88
N GLU A 368 -17.07 -13.77 7.68
CA GLU A 368 -17.87 -14.43 6.64
C GLU A 368 -17.38 -15.86 6.35
N ILE A 369 -16.06 -16.06 6.28
CA ILE A 369 -15.46 -17.39 6.04
C ILE A 369 -15.67 -18.32 7.24
N LEU A 370 -15.55 -17.81 8.47
CA LEU A 370 -15.74 -18.62 9.69
C LEU A 370 -17.20 -19.06 9.84
N GLU A 371 -18.16 -18.25 9.41
CA GLU A 371 -19.60 -18.58 9.41
C GLU A 371 -19.94 -19.73 8.44
N GLU A 372 -19.08 -20.03 7.46
CA GLU A 372 -19.22 -21.19 6.56
C GLU A 372 -19.07 -22.54 7.31
N ASN A 373 -18.55 -22.55 8.55
CA ASN A 373 -18.39 -23.73 9.42
C ASN A 373 -17.67 -24.92 8.75
N LEU A 374 -16.62 -24.62 8.00
CA LEU A 374 -15.82 -25.61 7.28
C LEU A 374 -14.93 -26.45 8.22
N GLY A 375 -14.60 -27.67 7.79
CA GLY A 375 -13.56 -28.47 8.44
C GLY A 375 -12.18 -27.82 8.32
N GLU A 376 -11.22 -28.22 9.15
CA GLU A 376 -9.90 -27.56 9.25
C GLU A 376 -9.16 -27.43 7.90
N GLU A 377 -9.09 -28.52 7.13
CA GLU A 377 -8.42 -28.54 5.81
C GLU A 377 -9.18 -27.71 4.76
N GLU A 378 -10.51 -27.73 4.80
CA GLU A 378 -11.36 -26.95 3.88
C GLU A 378 -11.28 -25.46 4.21
N LEU A 379 -11.30 -25.11 5.49
CA LEU A 379 -11.10 -23.75 5.98
C LEU A 379 -9.75 -23.20 5.53
N LYS A 380 -8.68 -24.00 5.68
CA LYS A 380 -7.34 -23.61 5.24
C LYS A 380 -7.29 -23.32 3.74
N ALA A 381 -7.87 -24.20 2.91
CA ALA A 381 -7.95 -23.97 1.46
C ALA A 381 -8.78 -22.71 1.12
N ARG A 382 -9.89 -22.51 1.84
CA ARG A 382 -10.75 -21.33 1.71
C ARG A 382 -10.03 -20.03 2.06
N LEU A 383 -9.25 -20.00 3.14
CA LEU A 383 -8.43 -18.84 3.53
C LEU A 383 -7.34 -18.53 2.50
N ILE A 384 -6.65 -19.55 1.98
CA ILE A 384 -5.62 -19.39 0.93
C ILE A 384 -6.25 -18.78 -0.33
N SER A 385 -7.40 -19.31 -0.78
CA SER A 385 -8.11 -18.74 -1.93
C SER A 385 -8.64 -17.32 -1.69
N ALA A 386 -8.96 -16.96 -0.44
CA ALA A 386 -9.44 -15.63 -0.05
C ALA A 386 -8.32 -14.65 0.32
N HIS A 387 -7.04 -15.00 0.13
CA HIS A 387 -5.90 -14.24 0.65
C HIS A 387 -5.96 -12.75 0.30
N ASN A 388 -6.30 -12.41 -0.95
CA ASN A 388 -6.36 -11.00 -1.40
C ASN A 388 -7.51 -10.21 -0.78
N THR A 389 -8.59 -10.88 -0.35
CA THR A 389 -9.72 -10.25 0.35
C THR A 389 -9.42 -10.08 1.83
N LEU A 390 -8.73 -11.06 2.43
CA LEU A 390 -8.31 -11.01 3.83
C LEU A 390 -7.16 -10.03 4.07
N ILE A 391 -6.21 -9.94 3.14
CA ILE A 391 -5.04 -9.07 3.21
C ILE A 391 -5.00 -8.22 1.93
N PRO A 392 -5.92 -7.23 1.80
CA PRO A 392 -6.01 -6.40 0.62
C PRO A 392 -4.75 -5.55 0.44
N LYS A 393 -4.23 -5.55 -0.79
CA LYS A 393 -3.06 -4.77 -1.19
C LYS A 393 -3.41 -3.35 -1.63
N HIS A 394 -4.67 -2.94 -1.62
CA HIS A 394 -5.09 -1.56 -1.85
C HIS A 394 -5.58 -0.93 -0.55
N ILE A 395 -5.78 0.39 -0.54
CA ILE A 395 -6.37 1.10 0.62
C ILE A 395 -7.85 0.71 0.77
N MET A 396 -8.33 0.64 2.01
CA MET A 396 -9.72 0.36 2.35
C MET A 396 -10.42 1.62 2.88
N VAL A 397 -11.75 1.66 2.86
CA VAL A 397 -12.53 2.77 3.43
C VAL A 397 -12.24 2.90 4.93
N GLU A 398 -12.09 1.77 5.62
CA GLU A 398 -11.75 1.67 7.03
C GLU A 398 -10.38 2.28 7.33
N ASP A 399 -9.41 2.17 6.42
CA ASP A 399 -8.11 2.84 6.56
C ASP A 399 -8.26 4.36 6.46
N MET A 400 -9.11 4.85 5.55
CA MET A 400 -9.37 6.28 5.38
C MET A 400 -10.08 6.87 6.61
N PHE A 401 -11.09 6.16 7.12
CA PHE A 401 -11.81 6.56 8.33
C PHE A 401 -10.94 6.49 9.57
N ALA A 402 -10.12 5.44 9.72
CA ALA A 402 -9.15 5.36 10.81
C ALA A 402 -8.13 6.50 10.74
N THR A 403 -7.68 6.88 9.55
CA THR A 403 -6.77 8.02 9.35
C THR A 403 -7.43 9.34 9.77
N PHE A 404 -8.70 9.54 9.39
CA PHE A 404 -9.49 10.71 9.80
C PHE A 404 -9.69 10.76 11.32
N SER A 405 -10.07 9.64 11.95
CA SER A 405 -10.20 9.52 13.40
C SER A 405 -8.87 9.77 14.12
N TYR A 406 -7.75 9.29 13.57
CA TYR A 406 -6.41 9.55 14.11
C TYR A 406 -6.09 11.04 14.08
N MET A 407 -6.39 11.74 12.98
CA MET A 407 -6.23 13.19 12.88
C MET A 407 -7.02 13.95 13.93
N LEU A 408 -8.27 13.56 14.21
CA LEU A 408 -9.08 14.15 15.29
C LEU A 408 -8.48 13.85 16.67
N GLY A 409 -7.96 12.63 16.88
CA GLY A 409 -7.40 12.19 18.16
C GLY A 409 -6.08 12.86 18.54
N LEU A 410 -5.26 13.29 17.58
CA LEU A 410 -3.92 13.85 17.83
C LEU A 410 -3.94 15.06 18.78
N ARG A 411 -4.98 15.91 18.72
CA ARG A 411 -5.13 17.08 19.60
C ARG A 411 -5.33 16.69 21.08
N PHE A 412 -5.79 15.47 21.33
CA PHE A 412 -5.99 14.90 22.67
C PHE A 412 -4.80 14.02 23.12
N GLY A 413 -3.73 13.94 22.32
CA GLY A 413 -2.63 13.02 22.59
C GLY A 413 -2.95 11.55 22.27
N LEU A 414 -4.02 11.28 21.50
CA LEU A 414 -4.39 9.94 21.05
C LEU A 414 -3.65 9.57 19.77
N GLY A 415 -2.40 9.15 19.94
CA GLY A 415 -1.50 8.77 18.86
C GLY A 415 -0.18 9.52 18.90
N GLU A 416 0.66 9.26 17.92
CA GLU A 416 2.03 9.80 17.83
C GLU A 416 2.30 10.29 16.41
N THR A 417 3.10 11.35 16.29
CA THR A 417 3.65 11.80 15.01
C THR A 417 4.83 10.94 14.59
N ASP A 418 5.19 11.00 13.31
CA ASP A 418 6.21 10.15 12.72
C ASP A 418 7.45 10.96 12.31
N ASP A 419 8.64 10.45 12.64
CA ASP A 419 9.88 10.94 12.06
C ASP A 419 10.04 10.36 10.64
N ILE A 420 9.85 11.22 9.64
CA ILE A 420 9.96 10.86 8.22
C ILE A 420 11.39 10.52 7.78
N ASP A 421 12.40 10.89 8.56
CA ASP A 421 13.82 10.63 8.25
C ASP A 421 14.35 9.38 8.96
N HIS A 422 13.60 8.84 9.93
CA HIS A 422 13.89 7.55 10.55
C HIS A 422 13.98 6.44 9.47
N LEU A 423 15.03 5.61 9.52
CA LEU A 423 15.28 4.59 8.49
C LEU A 423 14.18 3.53 8.41
N GLY A 424 13.41 3.28 9.46
CA GLY A 424 12.20 2.43 9.40
C GLY A 424 11.05 3.03 8.57
N ASN A 425 11.10 4.34 8.31
CA ASN A 425 10.15 5.08 7.47
C ASN A 425 10.70 5.37 6.07
N ARG A 426 11.96 5.00 5.83
CA ARG A 426 12.61 5.02 4.52
C ARG A 426 12.79 3.59 4.01
N ARG A 427 12.88 3.44 2.69
CA ARG A 427 13.27 2.18 2.05
C ARG A 427 14.13 2.44 0.83
N VAL A 428 14.92 1.43 0.49
CA VAL A 428 15.77 1.45 -0.71
C VAL A 428 14.99 0.86 -1.87
N ARG A 429 14.77 1.65 -2.92
CA ARG A 429 14.37 1.16 -4.24
C ARG A 429 15.62 0.81 -5.01
N SER A 430 15.83 -0.49 -5.21
CA SER A 430 16.95 -1.02 -5.97
C SER A 430 16.65 -1.06 -7.48
N VAL A 431 17.65 -1.40 -8.29
CA VAL A 431 17.57 -1.36 -9.77
C VAL A 431 16.38 -2.13 -10.34
N GLY A 432 16.11 -3.32 -9.80
CA GLY A 432 14.99 -4.16 -10.23
C GLY A 432 13.63 -3.48 -10.07
N GLU A 433 13.37 -2.87 -8.91
CA GLU A 433 12.11 -2.13 -8.66
C GLU A 433 11.99 -0.90 -9.58
N LEU A 434 13.11 -0.20 -9.82
CA LEU A 434 13.12 0.97 -10.71
C LEU A 434 12.79 0.58 -12.15
N LEU A 435 13.37 -0.53 -12.65
CA LEU A 435 13.07 -1.07 -13.97
C LEU A 435 11.63 -1.58 -14.06
N GLN A 436 11.16 -2.30 -13.04
CA GLN A 436 9.78 -2.79 -12.94
C GLN A 436 8.77 -1.66 -13.08
N ASN A 437 8.99 -0.56 -12.37
CA ASN A 437 8.12 0.61 -12.44
C ASN A 437 8.12 1.27 -13.83
N GLN A 438 9.27 1.41 -14.48
CA GLN A 438 9.34 1.96 -15.85
C GLN A 438 8.65 1.05 -16.87
N LEU A 439 8.87 -0.26 -16.79
CA LEU A 439 8.24 -1.23 -17.67
C LEU A 439 6.72 -1.20 -17.52
N ARG A 440 6.22 -1.10 -16.28
CA ARG A 440 4.79 -0.98 -15.99
C ARG A 440 4.16 0.25 -16.64
N VAL A 441 4.82 1.40 -16.59
CA VAL A 441 4.34 2.62 -17.27
C VAL A 441 4.28 2.41 -18.79
N GLY A 442 5.28 1.76 -19.37
CA GLY A 442 5.30 1.41 -20.80
C GLY A 442 4.17 0.45 -21.17
N LEU A 443 3.98 -0.61 -20.38
CA LEU A 443 2.98 -1.65 -20.59
C LEU A 443 1.54 -1.15 -20.38
N SER A 444 1.30 -0.22 -19.44
CA SER A 444 -0.01 0.43 -19.29
C SER A 444 -0.38 1.29 -20.51
N ARG A 445 0.60 1.93 -21.16
CA ARG A 445 0.35 2.64 -22.43
C ARG A 445 0.03 1.66 -23.56
N LEU A 446 0.74 0.53 -23.60
CA LEU A 446 0.49 -0.55 -24.55
C LEU A 446 -0.91 -1.14 -24.36
N GLU A 447 -1.33 -1.36 -23.12
CA GLU A 447 -2.67 -1.86 -22.79
C GLU A 447 -3.76 -0.98 -23.43
N ARG A 448 -3.64 0.34 -23.29
CA ARG A 448 -4.60 1.28 -23.88
C ARG A 448 -4.65 1.16 -25.40
N VAL A 449 -3.50 1.08 -26.06
CA VAL A 449 -3.42 0.94 -27.53
C VAL A 449 -3.96 -0.40 -28.01
N VAL A 450 -3.71 -1.48 -27.26
CA VAL A 450 -4.27 -2.81 -27.57
C VAL A 450 -5.78 -2.75 -27.48
N ARG A 451 -6.33 -2.20 -26.39
CA ARG A 451 -7.78 -2.06 -26.18
C ARG A 451 -8.45 -1.14 -27.22
N GLU A 452 -7.76 -0.12 -27.71
CA GLU A 452 -8.26 0.76 -28.78
C GLU A 452 -8.27 0.09 -30.17
N ARG A 453 -7.45 -0.94 -30.37
CA ARG A 453 -7.32 -1.67 -31.66
C ARG A 453 -8.15 -2.95 -31.73
N MET A 454 -8.46 -3.55 -30.58
CA MET A 454 -9.46 -4.60 -30.44
C MET A 454 -10.83 -3.97 -30.61
#